data_AF-A0A382JIB2-F1
#
_entry.id   AF-A0A382JIB2-F1
#
_cell.length_a   1.000
_cell.length_b   1.000
_cell.length_c   1.000
_cell.angle_alpha   90.00
_cell.angle_beta   90.00
_cell.angle_gamma   90.00
#
_symmetry.space_group_name_H-M   'P 1'
#
loop_
_entity.id
_entity.type
_entity.pdbx_description
1 polymer ?
#
loop_
_entity_poly.entity_id
_entity_poly.type
_entity_poly.pdbx_seq_one_letter_code
_entity_poly.pdbx_strand_id
1 'polypeptide(L)' 'MIPPKRIMIAAWGSRGDLQPVTALALALKNAGRDLLVFATPPALP' A
#
# COMPACT_ATOMS: atom_id res chain seq x y z
N MET A 1 12.96 9.81 -21.55
CA MET A 1 12.63 9.84 -20.11
C MET A 1 11.94 8.53 -19.76
N ILE A 2 12.40 7.80 -18.73
CA ILE A 2 11.69 6.62 -18.24
C ILE A 2 10.44 7.12 -17.51
N PRO A 3 9.22 6.65 -17.85
CA PRO A 3 8.03 7.08 -17.14
C PRO A 3 8.16 6.74 -15.65
N PRO A 4 7.67 7.58 -14.73
CA PRO A 4 7.72 7.31 -13.31
C PRO A 4 7.08 5.94 -13.04
N LYS A 5 7.85 5.01 -12.47
CA LYS A 5 7.37 3.66 -12.15
C LYS A 5 6.49 3.75 -10.91
N ARG A 6 5.17 3.67 -11.10
CA ARG A 6 4.20 3.53 -10.02
C ARG A 6 4.37 2.17 -9.34
N ILE A 7 4.36 2.17 -8.00
CA ILE A 7 4.45 0.96 -7.17
C ILE A 7 3.02 0.55 -6.80
N MET A 8 2.66 -0.70 -7.09
CA MET A 8 1.39 -1.29 -6.65
C MET A 8 1.65 -2.27 -5.51
N ILE A 9 0.88 -2.14 -4.43
CA ILE A 9 0.93 -3.03 -3.27
C ILE A 9 -0.46 -3.66 -3.12
N ALA A 10 -0.56 -4.97 -3.25
CA ALA A 10 -1.77 -5.73 -2.99
C ALA A 10 -1.59 -6.53 -1.70
N ALA A 11 -2.44 -6.28 -0.72
CA ALA A 11 -2.42 -6.95 0.57
C ALA A 11 -3.81 -7.49 0.91
N TRP A 12 -3.83 -8.71 1.46
CA TRP A 12 -5.03 -9.43 1.85
C TRP A 12 -4.85 -9.96 3.27
N GLY A 13 -5.94 -10.01 4.03
CA GLY A 13 -5.92 -10.47 5.42
C GLY A 13 -6.59 -9.50 6.38
N SER A 14 -6.30 -9.72 7.67
CA SER A 14 -6.83 -8.99 8.80
C SER A 14 -6.12 -7.64 9.00
N ARG A 15 -6.55 -6.88 10.01
CA ARG A 15 -5.89 -5.63 10.41
C ARG A 15 -4.40 -5.82 10.72
N GLY A 16 -4.03 -6.94 11.33
CA GLY A 16 -2.64 -7.26 11.67
C GLY A 16 -1.77 -7.44 10.43
N ASP A 17 -2.32 -8.04 9.38
CA ASP A 17 -1.63 -8.27 8.10
C ASP A 17 -1.46 -6.95 7.31
N LEU A 18 -2.44 -6.05 7.41
CA LEU A 18 -2.41 -4.76 6.72
C LEU A 18 -1.50 -3.72 7.39
N GLN A 19 -1.24 -3.83 8.69
CA GLN A 19 -0.42 -2.86 9.43
C GLN A 19 1.01 -2.70 8.88
N PRO A 20 1.81 -3.77 8.70
CA PRO A 20 3.17 -3.64 8.15
C PRO A 20 3.16 -3.15 6.68
N VAL A 21 2.17 -3.56 5.90
CA VAL A 21 1.98 -3.12 4.51
C VAL A 21 1.71 -1.62 4.46
N THR A 22 0.84 -1.13 5.34
CA THR A 22 0.50 0.29 5.43
C THR A 22 1.71 1.12 5.86
N ALA A 23 2.51 0.62 6.82
CA ALA A 23 3.74 1.26 7.25
C ALA A 23 4.77 1.38 6.10
N LEU A 24 4.94 0.32 5.30
CA LEU A 24 5.79 0.32 4.13
C LEU A 24 5.30 1.32 3.06
N ALA A 25 4.00 1.31 2.76
CA ALA A 25 3.41 2.22 1.79
C ALA A 25 3.63 3.69 2.22
N LEU A 26 3.49 3.99 3.52
CA LEU A 26 3.73 5.32 4.06
C LEU A 26 5.21 5.73 3.91
N ALA A 27 6.15 4.84 4.22
CA ALA A 27 7.58 5.11 4.05
C ALA A 27 7.94 5.39 2.58
N LEU A 28 7.39 4.62 1.64
CA LEU A 28 7.59 4.82 0.21
C LEU A 28 6.98 6.13 -0.29
N LYS A 29 5.80 6.51 0.23
CA LYS A 29 5.15 7.79 -0.08
C LYS A 29 6.01 8.96 0.39
N ASN A 30 6.54 8.88 1.61
CA ASN A 30 7.45 9.89 2.16
C ASN A 30 8.78 9.99 1.40
N ALA A 31 9.21 8.91 0.75
CA ALA A 31 10.36 8.90 -0.16
C ALA A 31 10.04 9.42 -1.58
N GLY A 32 8.84 9.99 -1.80
CA GLY A 32 8.44 10.58 -3.08
C GLY A 32 8.06 9.57 -4.16
N ARG A 33 7.69 8.34 -3.79
CA ARG A 33 7.23 7.32 -4.75
C ARG A 33 5.72 7.44 -5.03
N ASP A 34 5.34 7.24 -6.28
CA ASP A 34 3.94 7.10 -6.69
C ASP A 34 3.43 5.70 -6.35
N LEU A 35 2.31 5.61 -5.63
CA LEU A 35 1.84 4.38 -4.98
C LEU A 35 0.34 4.15 -5.17
N LEU A 36 -0.02 2.88 -5.32
CA LEU A 36 -1.39 2.37 -5.30
C LEU A 36 -1.47 1.18 -4.35
N VAL A 37 -2.35 1.25 -3.36
CA VAL A 37 -2.53 0.17 -2.37
C VAL A 37 -3.93 -0.41 -2.50
N PHE A 38 -3.99 -1.72 -2.72
CA PHE A 38 -5.21 -2.51 -2.60
C PHE A 38 -5.15 -3.30 -1.30
N ALA A 39 -6.15 -3.12 -0.45
CA ALA A 39 -6.29 -3.82 0.81
C ALA A 39 -7.66 -4.50 0.86
N THR A 40 -7.78 -5.58 1.64
CA THR A 40 -9.08 -6.18 1.96
C THR A 40 -10.02 -5.07 2.45
N PRO A 41 -11.23 -4.93 1.89
CA PRO A 41 -12.21 -4.00 2.43
C PRO A 41 -12.52 -4.37 3.89
N PRO A 42 -12.79 -3.37 4.76
CA PRO A 42 -13.16 -3.65 6.14
C PRO A 42 -14.40 -4.55 6.15
N ALA A 43 -14.42 -5.52 7.07
CA ALA A 43 -15.62 -6.33 7.30
C ALA A 43 -16.79 -5.39 7.59
N LEU A 44 -17.91 -5.59 6.89
CA LEU A 44 -19.14 -4.83 7.11
C LEU A 44 -19.62 -5.05 8.56
N PRO A 45 -20.22 -4.03 9.19
CA PRO A 45 -20.69 -4.09 10.58
C PRO A 45 -21.78 -5.14 10.80
#